data_AF-A0A950RK73-F1
#
_entry.id   AF-A0A950RK73-F1
#
_cell.length_a   1.000
_cell.length_b   1.000
_cell.length_c   1.000
_cell.angle_alpha   90.00
_cell.angle_beta   90.00
_cell.angle_gamma   90.00
#
_symmetry.space_group_name_H-M   'P 1'
#
loop_
_entity.id
_entity.type
_entity.pdbx_description
1 polymer ?
#
loop_
_entity_poly.entity_id
_entity_poly.type
_entity_poly.pdbx_seq_one_letter_code
_entity_poly.pdbx_strand_id
1 'polypeptide(L)'
;MTTRPKDHIVKPILDKMGRLPDPFDAVEAELIKKDAPIMPKDQDLLAYLTGYLGDPVFAKRFADCIDLIRAKNADYTQGTAQRDRIAHFREAAKDLELPMLKVWQVFVRKHWAVIQKVANGGHAESEPIDGRINDVINYMVLLGAILDDGKTK
;
A
#
# COMPACT_ATOMS: atom_id res chain seq x y z
N MET A 1 -8.86 -22.75 -48.70
CA MET A 1 -9.09 -23.38 -47.38
C MET A 1 -7.73 -23.76 -46.80
N THR A 2 -7.21 -23.03 -45.82
CA THR A 2 -6.19 -23.48 -44.84
C THR A 2 -6.02 -22.41 -43.75
N THR A 3 -6.88 -22.42 -42.72
CA THR A 3 -6.63 -21.68 -41.48
C THR A 3 -5.65 -22.47 -40.62
N ARG A 4 -4.62 -21.81 -40.07
CA ARG A 4 -3.60 -22.43 -39.19
C ARG A 4 -4.21 -22.78 -37.83
N PRO A 5 -3.92 -23.97 -37.26
CA PRO A 5 -4.40 -24.35 -35.93
C PRO A 5 -3.43 -23.84 -34.86
N LYS A 6 -3.71 -22.70 -34.21
CA LYS A 6 -3.02 -22.28 -32.98
C LYS A 6 -3.92 -21.74 -31.85
N ASP A 7 -5.25 -21.75 -32.02
CA ASP A 7 -6.16 -21.11 -31.06
C ASP A 7 -6.76 -22.04 -29.99
N HIS A 8 -6.28 -23.30 -29.87
CA HIS A 8 -6.94 -24.29 -29.00
C HIS A 8 -6.12 -24.83 -27.82
N ILE A 9 -4.91 -24.32 -27.55
CA ILE A 9 -4.07 -24.89 -26.47
C ILE A 9 -3.75 -23.91 -25.32
N VAL A 10 -4.04 -22.61 -25.44
CA VAL A 10 -3.72 -21.65 -24.35
C VAL A 10 -4.88 -21.43 -23.36
N LYS A 11 -6.13 -21.70 -23.77
CA LYS A 11 -7.31 -21.43 -22.93
C LYS A 11 -7.51 -22.36 -21.72
N PRO A 12 -7.20 -23.68 -21.74
CA PRO A 12 -7.57 -24.56 -20.63
C PRO A 12 -6.63 -24.52 -19.42
N ILE A 13 -5.46 -23.88 -19.52
CA ILE A 13 -4.49 -23.81 -18.40
C ILE A 13 -4.81 -22.62 -17.49
N LEU A 14 -5.34 -21.52 -18.05
CA LEU A 14 -5.73 -20.34 -17.28
C LEU A 14 -7.03 -20.56 -16.48
N ASP A 15 -7.93 -21.45 -16.92
CA ASP A 15 -9.17 -21.79 -16.20
C ASP A 15 -8.97 -22.75 -15.01
N LYS A 16 -7.83 -23.44 -14.91
CA LYS A 16 -7.52 -24.39 -13.81
C LYS A 16 -6.67 -23.80 -12.70
N MET A 17 -6.12 -22.60 -12.88
CA MET A 17 -5.56 -21.83 -11.78
C MET A 17 -6.69 -21.00 -11.19
N GLY A 18 -7.49 -21.64 -10.33
CA GLY A 18 -8.50 -20.94 -9.53
C GLY A 18 -7.88 -19.65 -9.00
N ARG A 19 -8.52 -18.53 -9.35
CA ARG A 19 -8.14 -17.19 -8.89
C ARG A 19 -7.98 -17.32 -7.37
N LEU A 20 -6.76 -17.30 -6.85
CA LEU A 20 -6.55 -17.22 -5.42
C LEU A 20 -7.38 -16.02 -4.96
N PRO A 21 -8.29 -16.17 -3.98
CA PRO A 21 -9.13 -15.08 -3.53
C PRO A 21 -8.24 -13.89 -3.26
N ASP A 22 -8.68 -12.70 -3.68
CA ASP A 22 -7.92 -11.48 -3.41
C ASP A 22 -7.66 -11.49 -1.89
N PRO A 23 -6.42 -11.26 -1.40
CA PRO A 23 -6.19 -11.16 0.03
C PRO A 23 -7.11 -10.13 0.69
N PHE A 24 -7.65 -9.16 -0.06
CA PHE A 24 -8.75 -8.30 0.39
C PHE A 24 -10.07 -9.04 0.58
N ASP A 25 -10.46 -10.01 -0.26
CA ASP A 25 -11.67 -10.82 -0.08
C ASP A 25 -11.58 -11.65 1.21
N ALA A 26 -10.40 -12.18 1.53
CA ALA A 26 -10.16 -12.94 2.75
C ALA A 26 -10.18 -12.04 4.01
N VAL A 27 -9.55 -10.87 3.94
CA VAL A 27 -9.56 -9.87 5.02
C VAL A 27 -10.97 -9.30 5.22
N GLU A 28 -11.69 -8.99 4.15
CA GLU A 28 -13.08 -8.52 4.19
C GLU A 28 -13.97 -9.61 4.80
N ALA A 29 -13.82 -10.88 4.39
CA ALA A 29 -14.53 -12.00 5.02
C ALA A 29 -14.17 -12.20 6.51
N GLU A 30 -12.94 -11.92 6.94
CA GLU A 30 -12.56 -11.96 8.36
C GLU A 30 -13.07 -10.75 9.15
N LEU A 31 -13.10 -9.56 8.55
CA LEU A 31 -13.64 -8.35 9.17
C LEU A 31 -15.17 -8.46 9.34
N ILE A 32 -15.86 -9.01 8.34
CA ILE A 32 -17.30 -9.36 8.40
C ILE A 32 -17.57 -10.31 9.58
N LYS A 33 -16.68 -11.29 9.84
CA LYS A 33 -16.82 -12.24 10.97
C LYS A 33 -16.57 -11.61 12.33
N LYS A 34 -15.90 -10.45 12.41
CA LYS A 34 -15.48 -9.80 13.66
C LYS A 34 -16.35 -8.59 14.02
N ASP A 35 -17.48 -8.39 13.34
CA ASP A 35 -18.29 -7.16 13.42
C ASP A 35 -17.45 -5.87 13.26
N ALA A 36 -16.32 -5.98 12.55
CA ALA A 36 -15.45 -4.84 12.33
C ALA A 36 -16.16 -3.89 11.36
N PRO A 37 -16.19 -2.58 11.65
CA PRO A 37 -16.96 -1.65 10.84
C PRO A 37 -16.32 -1.56 9.44
N ILE A 38 -17.05 -2.04 8.43
CA ILE A 38 -16.66 -1.94 7.03
C ILE A 38 -17.18 -0.61 6.50
N MET A 39 -16.28 0.21 5.98
CA MET A 39 -16.67 1.47 5.36
C MET A 39 -17.47 1.17 4.08
N PRO A 40 -18.70 1.70 3.95
CA PRO A 40 -19.48 1.64 2.73
C PRO A 40 -18.70 2.26 1.56
N LYS A 41 -18.82 1.66 0.37
CA LYS A 41 -18.06 2.06 -0.84
C LYS A 41 -18.25 3.54 -1.26
N ASP A 42 -19.29 4.19 -0.76
CA ASP A 42 -19.70 5.54 -1.17
C ASP A 42 -19.67 6.56 -0.01
N GLN A 43 -19.09 6.22 1.14
CA GLN A 43 -19.03 7.12 2.29
C GLN A 43 -17.81 8.04 2.24
N ASP A 44 -18.00 9.31 2.61
CA ASP A 44 -16.92 10.25 2.87
C ASP A 44 -16.00 9.69 3.99
N LEU A 45 -14.78 9.31 3.60
CA LEU A 45 -13.76 8.73 4.47
C LEU A 45 -13.48 9.61 5.68
N LEU A 46 -13.44 10.94 5.49
CA LEU A 46 -13.18 11.88 6.57
C LEU A 46 -14.33 11.89 7.58
N ALA A 47 -15.58 11.94 7.09
CA ALA A 47 -16.76 11.90 7.95
C ALA A 47 -16.83 10.60 8.77
N TYR A 48 -16.55 9.47 8.11
CA TYR A 48 -16.49 8.15 8.77
C TYR A 48 -15.43 8.12 9.86
N LEU A 49 -14.18 8.49 9.55
CA LEU A 49 -13.09 8.47 10.51
C LEU A 49 -13.31 9.46 11.66
N THR A 50 -13.95 10.60 11.38
CA THR A 50 -14.31 11.59 12.42
C THR A 50 -15.31 10.99 13.40
N GLY A 51 -16.34 10.28 12.91
CA GLY A 51 -17.30 9.58 13.77
C GLY A 51 -16.66 8.44 14.57
N TYR A 52 -15.71 7.71 13.97
CA TYR A 52 -15.03 6.58 14.63
C TYR A 52 -14.02 7.01 15.69
N LEU A 53 -13.18 8.00 15.39
CA LEU A 53 -12.11 8.46 16.28
C LEU A 53 -12.58 9.49 17.30
N GLY A 54 -13.69 10.19 17.03
CA GLY A 54 -14.15 11.31 17.84
C GLY A 54 -13.26 12.56 17.74
N ASP A 55 -12.26 12.54 16.87
CA ASP A 55 -11.30 13.63 16.68
C ASP A 55 -11.10 13.92 15.17
N PRO A 56 -11.56 15.10 14.68
CA PRO A 56 -11.47 15.45 13.27
C PRO A 56 -10.03 15.69 12.80
N VAL A 57 -9.10 16.05 13.69
CA VAL A 57 -7.69 16.28 13.36
C VAL A 57 -7.00 14.95 13.05
N PHE A 58 -7.21 13.95 13.91
CA PHE A 58 -6.68 12.60 13.67
C PHE A 58 -7.37 11.95 12.48
N ALA A 59 -8.70 12.10 12.36
CA ALA A 59 -9.45 11.58 11.22
C ALA A 59 -8.92 12.11 9.89
N LYS A 60 -8.69 13.43 9.80
CA LYS A 60 -8.08 14.03 8.61
C LYS A 60 -6.70 13.45 8.32
N ARG A 61 -5.86 13.29 9.35
CA ARG A 61 -4.51 12.73 9.16
C ARG A 61 -4.54 11.33 8.55
N PHE A 62 -5.40 10.45 9.06
CA PHE A 62 -5.54 9.10 8.54
C PHE A 62 -6.18 9.08 7.15
N ALA A 63 -7.18 9.92 6.89
CA ALA A 63 -7.77 10.07 5.56
C ALA A 63 -6.71 10.48 4.52
N ASP A 64 -5.92 11.52 4.83
CA ASP A 64 -4.84 11.98 3.95
C ASP A 64 -3.80 10.87 3.69
N CYS A 65 -3.46 10.04 4.69
CA CYS A 65 -2.54 8.92 4.52
C CYS A 65 -3.12 7.83 3.60
N ILE A 66 -4.39 7.50 3.78
CA ILE A 66 -5.11 6.50 2.97
C ILE A 66 -5.22 6.97 1.51
N ASP A 67 -5.54 8.24 1.28
CA ASP A 67 -5.63 8.78 -0.07
C ASP A 67 -4.26 8.84 -0.74
N LEU A 68 -3.22 9.24 0.00
CA LEU A 68 -1.85 9.26 -0.50
C LEU A 68 -1.36 7.87 -0.90
N ILE A 69 -1.59 6.85 -0.06
CA ILE A 69 -1.14 5.49 -0.37
C ILE A 69 -1.97 4.89 -1.52
N ARG A 70 -3.26 5.22 -1.65
CA ARG A 70 -4.09 4.82 -2.79
C ARG A 70 -3.58 5.42 -4.10
N ALA A 71 -3.29 6.72 -4.11
CA ALA A 71 -2.76 7.41 -5.29
C ALA A 71 -1.42 6.79 -5.73
N LYS A 72 -0.47 6.63 -4.82
CA LYS A 72 0.83 6.02 -5.12
C LYS A 72 0.71 4.56 -5.58
N ASN A 73 -0.19 3.79 -4.96
CA ASN A 73 -0.42 2.39 -5.37
C ASN A 73 -1.04 2.28 -6.76
N ALA A 74 -1.88 3.24 -7.19
CA ALA A 74 -2.40 3.26 -8.55
C ALA A 74 -1.26 3.36 -9.58
N ASP A 75 -0.18 4.07 -9.25
CA ASP A 75 1.03 4.15 -10.09
C ASP A 75 1.85 2.86 -10.05
N TYR A 76 1.93 2.18 -8.88
CA TYR A 76 2.74 0.96 -8.72
C TYR A 76 2.07 -0.34 -9.20
N THR A 77 0.74 -0.38 -9.28
CA THR A 77 -0.02 -1.59 -9.61
C THR A 77 -0.49 -1.65 -11.07
N GLN A 78 0.00 -0.75 -11.93
CA GLN A 78 -0.30 -0.77 -13.36
C GLN A 78 0.27 -2.04 -14.02
N GLY A 79 -0.49 -3.14 -13.99
CA GLY A 79 -0.19 -4.38 -14.71
C GLY A 79 -0.15 -5.65 -13.87
N THR A 80 -0.25 -5.60 -12.53
CA THR A 80 -0.22 -6.81 -11.69
C THR A 80 -1.61 -7.15 -11.16
N ALA A 81 -2.12 -8.34 -11.51
CA ALA A 81 -3.40 -8.87 -11.01
C ALA A 81 -3.40 -9.13 -9.49
N GLN A 82 -2.23 -9.05 -8.84
CA GLN A 82 -2.04 -9.09 -7.40
C GLN A 82 -1.68 -7.68 -6.91
N ARG A 83 -2.43 -7.18 -5.92
CA ARG A 83 -2.20 -5.89 -5.24
C ARG A 83 -0.95 -5.97 -4.35
N ASP A 84 0.21 -6.23 -4.93
CA ASP A 84 1.47 -6.34 -4.21
C ASP A 84 2.05 -4.94 -3.91
N ARG A 85 1.72 -4.41 -2.73
CA ARG A 85 2.12 -3.07 -2.30
C ARG A 85 3.61 -2.94 -1.99
N ILE A 86 4.36 -4.04 -1.91
CA ILE A 86 5.80 -4.02 -1.59
C ILE A 86 6.67 -4.57 -2.73
N ALA A 87 6.08 -4.85 -3.90
CA ALA A 87 6.79 -5.34 -5.10
C ALA A 87 8.03 -4.50 -5.44
N HIS A 88 7.87 -3.17 -5.45
CA HIS A 88 8.96 -2.25 -5.75
C HIS A 88 10.13 -2.33 -4.76
N PHE A 89 9.88 -2.65 -3.48
CA PHE A 89 10.96 -2.87 -2.52
C PHE A 89 11.68 -4.19 -2.79
N ARG A 90 10.96 -5.25 -3.20
CA ARG A 90 11.56 -6.53 -3.61
C ARG A 90 12.44 -6.37 -4.84
N GLU A 91 11.92 -5.68 -5.86
CA GLU A 91 12.63 -5.42 -7.10
C GLU A 91 13.89 -4.59 -6.86
N ALA A 92 13.76 -3.45 -6.16
CA ALA A 92 14.91 -2.63 -5.81
C ALA A 92 15.93 -3.35 -4.92
N ALA A 93 15.47 -4.20 -3.98
CA ALA A 93 16.36 -5.02 -3.16
C ALA A 93 17.17 -6.00 -4.00
N LYS A 94 16.53 -6.64 -4.99
CA LYS A 94 17.17 -7.57 -5.91
C LYS A 94 18.17 -6.84 -6.82
N ASP A 95 17.75 -5.72 -7.42
CA ASP A 95 18.57 -4.99 -8.39
C ASP A 95 19.80 -4.34 -7.74
N LEU A 96 19.69 -3.90 -6.49
CA LEU A 96 20.77 -3.27 -5.73
C LEU A 96 21.56 -4.26 -4.85
N GLU A 97 21.16 -5.54 -4.81
CA GLU A 97 21.73 -6.55 -3.92
C GLU A 97 21.72 -6.12 -2.44
N LEU A 98 20.64 -5.47 -2.00
CA LEU A 98 20.45 -4.98 -0.64
C LEU A 98 19.29 -5.67 0.07
N PRO A 99 19.34 -5.83 1.41
CA PRO A 99 18.16 -6.24 2.16
C PRO A 99 16.99 -5.26 1.93
N MET A 100 15.77 -5.79 1.78
CA MET A 100 14.57 -4.97 1.57
C MET A 100 14.38 -3.90 2.66
N LEU A 101 14.72 -4.22 3.91
CA LEU A 101 14.72 -3.27 5.02
C LEU A 101 15.70 -2.09 4.81
N LYS A 102 16.83 -2.31 4.12
CA LYS A 102 17.77 -1.23 3.77
C LYS A 102 17.21 -0.34 2.68
N VAL A 103 16.56 -0.92 1.68
CA VAL A 103 15.85 -0.14 0.64
C VAL A 103 14.78 0.72 1.29
N TRP A 104 13.91 0.13 2.12
CA TRP A 104 12.92 0.86 2.91
C TRP A 104 13.54 2.00 3.74
N GLN A 105 14.65 1.71 4.44
CA GLN A 105 15.35 2.69 5.28
C GLN A 105 15.76 3.93 4.48
N VAL A 106 16.26 3.76 3.25
CA VAL A 106 16.64 4.89 2.38
C VAL A 106 15.42 5.76 2.07
N PHE A 107 14.30 5.13 1.71
CA PHE A 107 13.08 5.85 1.37
C PHE A 107 12.49 6.62 2.56
N VAL A 108 12.36 6.02 3.73
CA VAL A 108 11.79 6.71 4.90
C VAL A 108 12.71 7.81 5.44
N ARG A 109 14.03 7.60 5.37
CA ARG A 109 15.02 8.55 5.93
C ARG A 109 14.91 9.94 5.32
N LYS A 110 14.61 10.06 4.03
CA LYS A 110 14.49 11.38 3.37
C LYS A 110 13.35 12.22 3.94
N HIS A 111 12.21 11.59 4.29
CA HIS A 111 11.07 12.29 4.89
C HIS A 111 11.34 12.56 6.37
N TRP A 112 11.89 11.58 7.09
CA TRP A 112 12.21 11.70 8.51
C TRP A 112 13.25 12.79 8.80
N ALA A 113 14.25 12.97 7.93
CA ALA A 113 15.25 14.02 8.08
C ALA A 113 14.64 15.43 8.04
N VAL A 114 13.64 15.67 7.18
CA VAL A 114 12.93 16.95 7.11
C VAL A 114 12.09 17.18 8.36
N ILE A 115 11.41 16.14 8.84
CA ILE A 115 10.63 16.20 10.10
C ILE A 115 11.55 16.55 11.27
N GLN A 116 12.71 15.92 11.39
CA GLN A 116 13.70 16.24 12.41
C GLN A 116 14.19 17.69 12.29
N LYS A 117 14.47 18.17 11.06
CA LYS A 117 14.88 19.57 10.85
C LYS A 117 13.82 20.54 11.39
N VAL A 118 12.54 20.30 11.11
CA VAL A 118 11.44 21.13 11.62
C VAL A 118 11.31 21.02 13.14
N ALA A 119 11.40 19.82 13.70
CA ALA A 119 11.35 19.61 15.15
C ALA A 119 12.48 20.35 15.89
N ASN A 120 13.63 20.56 15.23
CA ASN A 120 14.77 21.30 15.75
C ASN A 120 14.71 22.82 15.47
N GLY A 121 13.53 23.35 15.09
CA GLY A 121 13.33 24.78 14.85
C GLY A 121 13.71 25.26 13.44
N GLY A 122 14.02 24.35 12.53
CA GLY A 122 14.22 24.67 11.11
C GLY A 122 12.91 24.71 10.31
N HIS A 123 13.02 24.94 9.00
CA HIS A 123 11.89 24.95 8.07
C HIS A 123 12.03 23.90 6.96
N ALA A 124 10.89 23.44 6.45
CA ALA A 124 10.82 22.59 5.27
C ALA A 124 10.92 23.47 4.01
N GLU A 125 11.82 23.13 3.09
CA GLU A 125 12.15 23.99 1.95
C GLU A 125 11.43 23.61 0.65
N SER A 126 11.10 22.33 0.45
CA SER A 126 10.66 21.81 -0.86
C SER A 126 9.26 21.21 -0.86
N GLU A 127 8.86 20.53 0.22
CA GLU A 127 7.55 19.91 0.35
C GLU A 127 6.91 20.31 1.68
N PRO A 128 5.58 20.48 1.74
CA PRO A 128 4.87 20.73 3.00
C PRO A 128 5.17 19.65 4.04
N ILE A 129 5.34 20.07 5.29
CA ILE A 129 5.65 19.15 6.40
C ILE A 129 4.57 18.07 6.58
N ASP A 130 3.30 18.41 6.30
CA ASP A 130 2.19 17.46 6.38
C ASP A 130 2.34 16.29 5.42
N GLY A 131 2.80 16.54 4.18
CA GLY A 131 3.07 15.49 3.21
C GLY A 131 4.18 14.56 3.70
N ARG A 132 5.25 15.12 4.27
CA ARG A 132 6.36 14.34 4.86
C ARG A 132 5.91 13.46 6.00
N ILE A 133 5.03 13.96 6.88
CA ILE A 133 4.45 13.20 7.98
C ILE A 133 3.61 12.03 7.43
N ASN A 134 2.74 12.31 6.45
CA ASN A 134 1.90 11.27 5.83
C ASN A 134 2.75 10.17 5.17
N ASP A 135 3.84 10.55 4.49
CA ASP A 135 4.78 9.60 3.92
C ASP A 135 5.41 8.71 4.98
N VAL A 136 5.89 9.26 6.10
CA VAL A 136 6.47 8.47 7.17
C VAL A 136 5.46 7.49 7.77
N ILE A 137 4.21 7.92 8.00
CA ILE A 137 3.13 7.03 8.48
C ILE A 137 2.93 5.87 7.50
N ASN A 138 2.81 6.18 6.20
CA ASN A 138 2.65 5.15 5.17
C ASN A 138 3.86 4.22 5.08
N TYR A 139 5.09 4.73 5.24
CA TYR A 139 6.29 3.89 5.30
C TYR A 139 6.32 2.99 6.54
N MET A 140 5.72 3.38 7.67
CA MET A 140 5.56 2.48 8.82
C MET A 140 4.57 1.34 8.51
N VAL A 141 3.48 1.64 7.79
CA VAL A 141 2.54 0.59 7.32
C VAL A 141 3.24 -0.37 6.34
N LEU A 142 4.02 0.14 5.39
CA LEU A 142 4.80 -0.69 4.46
C LEU A 142 5.88 -1.50 5.17
N LEU A 143 6.51 -0.96 6.22
CA LEU A 143 7.46 -1.72 7.04
C LEU A 143 6.79 -2.96 7.65
N GLY A 144 5.59 -2.81 8.21
CA GLY A 144 4.81 -3.93 8.73
C GLY A 144 4.62 -5.03 7.68
N ALA A 145 4.20 -4.65 6.47
CA ALA A 145 4.04 -5.58 5.36
C ALA A 145 5.35 -6.28 4.96
N ILE A 146 6.49 -5.57 4.94
CA ILE A 146 7.81 -6.16 4.66
C ILE A 146 8.19 -7.18 5.74
N LEU A 147 7.95 -6.85 7.01
CA LEU A 147 8.27 -7.75 8.13
C LEU A 147 7.40 -9.01 8.10
N ASP A 148 6.12 -8.88 7.76
CA ASP A 148 5.22 -10.02 7.64
C ASP A 148 5.57 -10.91 6.43
N ASP A 149 5.98 -10.34 5.29
CA ASP A 149 6.54 -11.09 4.15
C ASP A 149 7.76 -11.92 4.57
N GLY A 150 8.65 -11.34 5.39
CA GLY A 150 9.83 -12.01 5.91
C GLY A 150 9.53 -13.16 6.89
N LYS A 151 8.38 -13.14 7.57
CA LYS A 151 7.93 -14.25 8.45
C LYS A 151 7.29 -15.41 7.67
N THR A 152 6.90 -15.17 6.42
CA THR A 152 6.13 -16.12 5.60
C THR A 152 7.05 -16.96 4.69
N LYS A 153 8.36 -16.98 4.96
CA LYS A 153 9.38 -17.75 4.23
C LYS A 153 10.06 -18.77 5.11
#